data_AF-A0A918XEC4-F1
#
_entry.id   AF-A0A918XEC4-F1
#
_cell.length_a   1.000
_cell.length_b   1.000
_cell.length_c   1.000
_cell.angle_alpha   90.00
_cell.angle_beta   90.00
_cell.angle_gamma   90.00
#
_symmetry.space_group_name_H-M   'P 1'
#
loop_
_entity.id
_entity.type
_entity.pdbx_description
1 polymer ?
#
loop_
_entity_poly.entity_id
_entity_poly.type
_entity_poly.pdbx_seq_one_letter_code
_entity_poly.pdbx_strand_id
1 'polypeptide(L)' 'MAGGHARARSPDRQRQEADMSDVQGDNWWYCLKHDRVEHGAGCPNSQRMGPYPDEATAANALDLAARRNEEWDEDEERNT' A
#
# COMPACT_ATOMS: atom_id res chain seq x y z
N MET A 1 44.81 -32.09 -1.61
CA MET A 1 44.13 -31.54 -0.42
C MET A 1 43.83 -30.07 -0.69
N ALA A 2 42.72 -29.54 -0.16
CA ALA A 2 42.03 -28.26 -0.45
C ALA A 2 41.19 -28.29 -1.75
N GLY A 3 39.86 -28.23 -1.75
CA GLY A 3 38.91 -27.67 -0.79
C GLY A 3 38.55 -26.25 -1.23
N GLY A 4 37.51 -26.11 -2.07
CA GLY A 4 37.08 -24.83 -2.64
C GLY A 4 35.56 -24.79 -2.69
N HIS A 5 34.97 -24.00 -1.81
CA HIS A 5 33.57 -23.98 -1.42
C HIS A 5 32.63 -23.60 -2.59
N ALA A 6 31.64 -24.45 -2.84
CA ALA A 6 30.47 -24.08 -3.64
C ALA A 6 29.71 -22.97 -2.91
N ARG A 7 29.64 -21.78 -3.50
CA ARG A 7 28.77 -20.70 -3.04
C ARG A 7 27.32 -21.09 -3.36
N ALA A 8 26.65 -21.72 -2.41
CA ALA A 8 25.20 -21.84 -2.44
C ALA A 8 24.61 -20.42 -2.53
N ARG A 9 23.88 -20.12 -3.61
CA ARG A 9 23.09 -18.90 -3.72
C ARG A 9 21.96 -19.03 -2.70
N SER A 10 21.99 -18.19 -1.66
CA SER A 10 20.97 -18.14 -0.62
C SER A 10 19.56 -17.99 -1.22
N PRO A 11 18.53 -18.72 -0.73
CA PRO A 11 17.14 -18.54 -1.15
C PRO A 11 16.43 -17.36 -0.45
N ASP A 12 17.14 -16.57 0.36
CA ASP A 12 16.56 -15.51 1.21
C ASP A 12 16.43 -14.16 0.48
N ARG A 13 15.71 -14.14 -0.64
CA ARG A 13 15.28 -12.88 -1.30
C ARG A 13 13.83 -12.95 -1.78
N GLN A 14 12.99 -13.75 -1.13
CA GLN A 14 11.54 -13.60 -1.17
C GLN A 14 11.13 -12.85 0.10
N ARG A 15 11.41 -11.55 0.15
CA ARG A 15 10.93 -10.68 1.24
C ARG A 15 10.33 -9.45 0.60
N GLN A 16 9.00 -9.37 0.63
CA GLN A 16 8.13 -8.26 0.20
C GLN A 16 7.62 -8.32 -1.25
N GLU A 17 6.96 -9.41 -1.62
CA GLU A 17 5.99 -9.43 -2.73
C GLU A 17 4.68 -10.07 -2.27
N ALA A 18 4.29 -9.80 -1.02
CA ALA A 18 3.01 -10.24 -0.50
C ALA A 18 1.92 -9.29 -1.04
N ASP A 19 1.35 -9.71 -2.16
CA ASP A 19 -0.08 -10.00 -2.17
C ASP A 19 -1.02 -8.81 -1.83
N MET A 20 -0.95 -7.73 -2.61
CA MET A 20 -2.05 -6.75 -2.73
C MET A 20 -2.94 -7.04 -3.95
N SER A 21 -3.08 -8.32 -4.31
CA SER A 21 -3.67 -8.76 -5.58
C SER A 21 -5.14 -9.17 -5.52
N ASP A 22 -5.75 -9.24 -4.33
CA ASP A 22 -7.14 -9.71 -4.16
C ASP A 22 -8.10 -8.65 -3.58
N VAL A 23 -7.98 -7.39 -4.02
CA VAL A 23 -9.10 -6.43 -3.86
C VAL A 23 -10.15 -6.72 -4.95
N GLN A 24 -10.76 -7.92 -4.88
CA GLN A 24 -11.80 -8.39 -5.79
C GLN A 24 -13.19 -8.40 -5.12
N GLY A 25 -13.31 -7.82 -3.93
CA GLY A 25 -14.59 -7.40 -3.34
C GLY A 25 -14.82 -5.93 -3.61
N ASP A 26 -16.07 -5.55 -3.91
CA ASP A 26 -16.61 -4.19 -4.04
C ASP A 26 -15.57 -3.06 -3.87
N ASN A 27 -15.09 -2.50 -4.99
CA ASN A 27 -14.02 -1.50 -4.95
C ASN A 27 -14.54 -0.19 -4.34
N TRP A 28 -14.25 0.04 -3.07
CA TRP A 28 -14.58 1.27 -2.36
C TRP A 28 -13.53 2.34 -2.62
N TRP A 29 -13.98 3.57 -2.87
CA TRP A 29 -13.11 4.70 -3.17
C TRP A 29 -13.49 5.89 -2.29
N TYR A 30 -12.49 6.67 -1.88
CA TYR A 30 -12.71 7.95 -1.23
C TYR A 30 -12.50 9.09 -2.23
N CYS A 31 -13.52 9.91 -2.48
CA CYS A 31 -13.41 11.06 -3.37
C CYS A 31 -12.83 12.27 -2.63
N LEU A 32 -11.68 12.75 -3.09
CA LEU A 32 -10.99 13.94 -2.54
C LEU A 32 -11.66 15.27 -2.90
N LYS A 33 -12.59 15.26 -3.86
CA LYS A 33 -13.29 16.48 -4.29
C LYS A 33 -14.57 16.74 -3.51
N HIS A 34 -15.24 15.66 -3.09
CA HIS A 34 -16.53 15.72 -2.38
C HIS A 34 -16.42 15.21 -0.94
N ASP A 35 -15.20 14.84 -0.50
CA ASP A 35 -14.88 14.31 0.82
C ASP A 35 -15.81 13.17 1.28
N ARG A 36 -16.17 12.28 0.35
CA ARG A 36 -17.13 11.19 0.58
C ARG A 36 -16.70 9.87 -0.02
N VAL A 37 -17.20 8.79 0.55
CA VAL A 37 -17.04 7.44 0.01
C VAL A 37 -17.94 7.23 -1.20
N GLU A 38 -17.37 6.67 -2.26
CA GLU A 38 -18.05 6.32 -3.51
C GLU A 38 -17.71 4.88 -3.90
N HIS A 39 -18.70 4.14 -4.38
CA HIS A 39 -18.51 2.78 -4.89
C HIS A 39 -18.59 2.78 -6.42
N GLY A 40 -17.67 2.09 -7.09
CA GLY A 40 -17.69 1.91 -8.55
C GLY A 40 -17.16 3.09 -9.38
N ALA A 41 -17.85 3.44 -10.48
CA ALA A 41 -17.45 4.46 -11.45
C ALA A 41 -17.82 5.88 -10.98
N GLY A 42 -17.14 6.36 -9.93
CA GLY A 42 -17.26 7.72 -9.41
C GLY A 42 -16.39 8.75 -10.16
N CYS A 43 -15.86 9.72 -9.42
CA CYS A 43 -14.93 10.75 -9.91
C CYS A 43 -13.67 10.15 -10.60
N PRO A 44 -12.96 10.93 -11.45
CA PRO A 44 -11.74 10.47 -12.12
C PRO A 44 -10.69 9.95 -11.12
N ASN A 45 -9.86 9.00 -11.57
CA ASN A 45 -8.79 8.38 -10.79
C ASN A 45 -7.89 9.39 -10.05
N SER A 46 -7.65 10.57 -10.63
CA SER A 46 -6.85 11.63 -10.02
C SER A 46 -7.47 12.28 -8.79
N GLN A 47 -8.77 12.09 -8.57
CA GLN A 47 -9.53 12.70 -7.47
C GLN A 47 -10.10 11.65 -6.51
N ARG A 48 -9.57 10.43 -6.53
CA ARG A 48 -9.98 9.35 -5.62
C ARG A 48 -8.81 8.57 -5.05
N MET A 49 -8.96 8.11 -3.81
CA MET A 49 -8.04 7.20 -3.13
C MET A 49 -8.68 5.82 -3.02
N GLY A 50 -7.91 4.75 -3.26
CA GLY A 50 -8.39 3.37 -3.28
C GLY A 50 -7.65 2.50 -4.32
N PRO A 51 -8.06 1.24 -4.53
CA PRO A 51 -9.28 0.60 -4.01
C PRO A 51 -9.15 0.15 -2.55
N TYR A 52 -10.19 0.39 -1.75
CA TYR A 52 -10.30 -0.07 -0.37
C TYR A 52 -11.21 -1.30 -0.26
N PRO A 53 -10.95 -2.19 0.71
CA PRO A 53 -11.73 -3.43 0.88
C PRO A 53 -13.16 -3.21 1.37
N ASP A 54 -13.42 -2.10 2.06
CA ASP A 54 -14.71 -1.79 2.67
C ASP A 54 -14.96 -0.28 2.78
N GLU A 55 -16.24 0.09 2.90
CA GLU A 55 -16.69 1.49 3.01
C GLU A 55 -16.06 2.20 4.20
N ALA A 56 -15.94 1.50 5.34
CA ALA A 56 -15.35 2.05 6.55
C ALA A 56 -13.87 2.39 6.35
N THR A 57 -13.10 1.52 5.69
CA THR A 57 -11.71 1.81 5.34
C THR A 57 -11.62 2.98 4.36
N ALA A 58 -12.50 3.05 3.37
CA ALA A 58 -12.56 4.20 2.46
C ALA A 58 -12.90 5.50 3.20
N ALA A 59 -13.80 5.47 4.19
CA ALA A 59 -14.12 6.65 5.00
C ALA A 59 -12.90 7.12 5.83
N ASN A 60 -12.05 6.19 6.26
CA ASN A 60 -10.80 6.47 6.98
C ASN A 60 -9.59 6.68 6.04
N ALA A 61 -9.81 6.81 4.73
CA ALA A 61 -8.72 6.96 3.75
C ALA A 61 -7.76 8.11 4.08
N LEU A 62 -8.30 9.25 4.53
CA LEU A 62 -7.51 10.42 4.90
C LEU A 62 -6.63 10.16 6.13
N ASP A 63 -7.18 9.52 7.16
CA ASP A 63 -6.45 9.15 8.38
C ASP A 63 -5.32 8.17 8.06
N LEU A 64 -5.62 7.16 7.24
CA LEU A 64 -4.63 6.19 6.79
C LEU A 64 -3.51 6.86 5.97
N ALA A 65 -3.85 7.80 5.09
CA ALA A 65 -2.85 8.55 4.33
C ALA A 65 -1.99 9.43 5.24
N ALA A 66 -2.59 10.13 6.21
CA ALA A 66 -1.87 10.96 7.17
C ALA A 66 -0.87 10.13 8.00
N ARG A 67 -1.33 9.00 8.57
CA ARG A 67 -0.49 8.09 9.35
C ARG A 67 0.67 7.52 8.54
N ARG A 68 0.45 7.24 7.26
CA ARG A 68 1.52 6.79 6.35
C ARG A 68 2.52 7.91 6.09
N ASN A 69 2.06 9.13 5.84
CA ASN A 69 2.98 10.26 5.65
C ASN A 69 3.84 10.50 6.90
N GLU A 70 3.25 10.46 8.09
CA GLU A 70 3.96 10.59 9.37
C GLU A 70 5.03 9.51 9.54
N GLU A 71 4.70 8.24 9.28
CA GLU A 71 5.67 7.12 9.32
C GLU A 71 6.84 7.32 8.35
N TRP A 72 6.59 7.93 7.19
CA TRP A 72 7.62 8.16 6.17
C TRP A 72 8.54 9.34 6.53
N ASP A 73 7.98 10.42 7.10
CA ASP A 73 8.75 11.57 7.57
C ASP A 73 9.73 11.15 8.70
N GLU A 74 9.29 10.28 9.62
CA GLU A 74 10.12 9.73 10.70
C GLU A 74 11.26 8.83 10.19
N ASP A 75 11.04 8.14 9.08
CA ASP A 75 12.04 7.29 8.43
C ASP A 75 13.10 8.10 7.66
N GLU A 76 12.73 9.26 7.09
CA GLU A 76 13.66 10.16 6.40
C GLU A 76 14.60 10.87 7.38
N GLU A 77 14.09 11.32 8.54
CA GLU A 77 14.91 11.96 9.58
C GLU A 77 15.99 11.02 10.14
N ARG A 78 15.72 9.71 10.17
CA ARG A 78 16.68 8.71 10.67
C ARG A 78 17.82 8.40 9.69
N ASN A 79 17.72 8.81 8.43
CA ASN A 79 18.65 8.48 7.35
C ASN A 79 19.46 9.70 6.84
N THR A 80 19.44 10.82 7.57
CA THR A 80 20.31 11.99 7.35
C THR A 80 21.33 12.16 8.47
#